data_AF-A0A2H1FI09-F1
#
_entry.id   AF-A0A2H1FI09-F1
#
_cell.length_a   1.000
_cell.length_b   1.000
_cell.length_c   1.000
_cell.angle_alpha   90.00
_cell.angle_beta   90.00
_cell.angle_gamma   90.00
#
_symmetry.space_group_name_H-M   'P 1'
#
loop_
_entity.id
_entity.type
_entity.pdbx_description
1 polymer ?
#
loop_
_entity_poly.entity_id
_entity_poly.type
_entity_poly.pdbx_seq_one_letter_code
_entity_poly.pdbx_strand_id
1 'polypeptide(L)'
;MAEKVRYDLKQIHMQIKYLAAILSVILLFGGLYLMFLYDVPDTEMATNTWVSLTLIIAGIAGIIVSLLWKKRNPLIDDTDHNDDTEDEGKR
;
A
#
# COMPACT_ATOMS: atom_id res chain seq x y z
N MET A 1 0.90 25.30 -20.50
CA MET A 1 2.03 24.39 -20.21
C MET A 1 2.11 23.98 -18.74
N ALA A 2 1.85 24.88 -17.78
CA ALA A 2 1.88 24.56 -16.33
C ALA A 2 0.84 23.50 -15.90
N GLU A 3 -0.33 23.48 -16.52
CA GLU A 3 -1.41 22.57 -16.15
C GLU A 3 -1.10 21.11 -16.49
N LYS A 4 -0.53 20.85 -17.68
CA LYS A 4 -0.10 19.52 -18.13
C LYS A 4 0.92 18.88 -17.17
N VAL A 5 1.86 19.68 -16.66
CA VAL A 5 2.88 19.23 -15.69
C VAL A 5 2.25 18.77 -14.37
N ARG A 6 1.16 19.43 -13.91
CA ARG A 6 0.47 19.02 -12.67
C ARG A 6 -0.28 17.69 -12.83
N TYR A 7 -0.87 17.45 -14.01
CA TYR A 7 -1.51 16.18 -14.31
C TYR A 7 -0.50 15.02 -14.37
N ASP A 8 0.64 15.22 -15.04
CA ASP A 8 1.71 14.22 -15.11
C ASP A 8 2.26 13.89 -13.70
N LEU A 9 2.47 14.90 -12.84
CA LEU A 9 2.89 14.70 -11.45
C LEU A 9 1.88 13.89 -10.63
N LYS A 10 0.57 14.16 -10.81
CA LYS A 10 -0.48 13.42 -10.10
C LYS A 10 -0.53 11.96 -10.55
N GLN A 11 -0.32 11.70 -11.84
CA GLN A 11 -0.29 10.37 -12.41
C GLN A 11 0.94 9.57 -11.93
N ILE A 12 2.13 10.17 -11.94
CA ILE A 12 3.37 9.57 -11.43
C ILE A 12 3.23 9.24 -9.94
N HIS A 13 2.62 10.14 -9.14
CA HIS A 13 2.42 9.91 -7.71
C HIS A 13 1.49 8.71 -7.44
N MET A 14 0.44 8.53 -8.24
CA MET A 14 -0.44 7.35 -8.14
C MET A 14 0.32 6.08 -8.54
N GLN A 15 1.10 6.11 -9.62
CA GLN A 15 1.91 4.96 -10.05
C GLN A 15 2.92 4.52 -8.99
N ILE A 16 3.59 5.46 -8.31
CA ILE A 16 4.53 5.16 -7.23
C ILE A 16 3.82 4.49 -6.05
N LYS A 17 2.61 4.94 -5.69
CA LYS A 17 1.79 4.29 -4.65
C LYS A 17 1.46 2.83 -5.00
N TYR A 18 1.02 2.59 -6.23
CA TYR A 18 0.71 1.24 -6.70
C TYR A 18 1.96 0.35 -6.76
N LEU A 19 3.08 0.88 -7.23
CA LEU A 19 4.35 0.16 -7.27
C LEU A 19 4.81 -0.24 -5.87
N ALA A 20 4.74 0.69 -4.90
CA ALA A 20 5.10 0.41 -3.51
C ALA A 20 4.19 -0.66 -2.87
N ALA A 21 2.90 -0.66 -3.20
CA ALA A 21 1.95 -1.66 -2.72
C ALA A 21 2.21 -3.05 -3.35
N ILE A 22 2.50 -3.14 -4.65
CA ILE A 22 2.84 -4.41 -5.30
C ILE A 22 4.17 -4.94 -4.75
N LEU A 23 5.17 -4.07 -4.58
CA LEU A 23 6.47 -4.44 -4.04
C LEU A 23 6.37 -4.97 -2.61
N SER A 24 5.53 -4.36 -1.76
CA SER A 24 5.34 -4.83 -0.37
C SER A 24 4.68 -6.21 -0.31
N VAL A 25 3.73 -6.48 -1.21
CA VAL A 25 3.11 -7.80 -1.35
C VAL A 25 4.16 -8.83 -1.78
N ILE A 26 4.99 -8.51 -2.78
CA ILE A 26 6.07 -9.41 -3.24
C ILE A 26 7.07 -9.69 -2.10
N LEU A 27 7.45 -8.68 -1.32
CA LEU A 27 8.38 -8.83 -0.19
C LEU A 27 7.81 -9.76 0.89
N LEU A 28 6.51 -9.61 1.22
CA LEU A 28 5.83 -10.49 2.16
C LEU A 28 5.77 -11.93 1.66
N PHE A 29 5.29 -12.14 0.43
CA PHE A 29 5.19 -13.48 -0.14
C PHE A 29 6.56 -14.13 -0.36
N GLY A 30 7.57 -13.36 -0.77
CA GLY A 30 8.95 -13.82 -0.91
C GLY A 30 9.58 -14.22 0.43
N GLY A 31 9.36 -13.42 1.47
CA GLY A 31 9.81 -13.75 2.83
C GLY A 31 9.11 -14.98 3.40
N LEU A 32 7.79 -15.10 3.24
CA LEU A 32 7.05 -16.31 3.64
C LEU A 32 7.50 -17.54 2.85
N TYR A 33 7.73 -17.39 1.54
CA TYR A 33 8.20 -18.48 0.69
C TYR A 33 9.54 -19.03 1.18
N LEU A 34 10.50 -18.15 1.45
CA LEU A 34 11.81 -18.54 2.00
C LEU A 34 11.70 -19.20 3.38
N MET A 35 10.77 -18.73 4.22
CA MET A 35 10.59 -19.26 5.58
C MET A 35 9.96 -20.66 5.60
N PHE A 36 8.99 -20.94 4.73
CA PHE A 36 8.14 -22.14 4.85
C PHE A 36 8.23 -23.11 3.68
N LEU A 37 8.51 -22.63 2.48
CA LEU A 37 8.42 -23.41 1.25
C LEU A 37 9.79 -23.71 0.63
N TYR A 38 10.78 -22.89 0.90
CA TYR A 38 12.13 -23.09 0.42
C TYR A 38 12.87 -24.08 1.33
N ASP A 39 13.23 -25.23 0.77
CA ASP A 39 13.98 -26.25 1.48
C ASP A 39 15.45 -25.83 1.55
N VAL A 40 15.87 -25.37 2.73
CA VAL A 40 17.20 -24.82 2.96
C VAL A 40 18.09 -25.85 3.65
N PRO A 41 19.31 -26.08 3.15
CA PRO A 41 20.27 -26.96 3.83
C PRO A 41 20.57 -26.46 5.24
N ASP A 42 20.69 -27.39 6.20
CA ASP A 42 20.84 -27.11 7.65
C ASP A 42 21.91 -26.05 7.98
N THR A 43 22.98 -25.97 7.19
CA THR A 43 24.08 -25.00 7.37
C THR A 43 23.69 -23.55 7.10
N GLU A 44 22.62 -23.31 6.35
CA GLU A 44 22.17 -21.99 5.93
C GLU A 44 20.85 -21.55 6.57
N MET A 45 20.27 -22.39 7.45
CA MET A 45 19.00 -22.11 8.12
C MET A 45 18.99 -20.77 8.88
N ALA A 46 20.08 -20.43 9.56
CA ALA A 46 20.18 -19.17 10.30
C ALA A 46 20.11 -17.96 9.37
N THR A 47 20.84 -17.99 8.25
CA THR A 47 20.83 -16.93 7.24
C THR A 47 19.47 -16.84 6.56
N ASN A 48 18.89 -17.98 6.17
CA ASN A 48 17.56 -18.02 5.55
C ASN A 48 16.49 -17.43 6.48
N THR A 49 16.51 -17.81 7.75
CA THR A 49 15.57 -17.29 8.77
C THR A 49 15.74 -15.79 8.96
N TRP A 50 16.98 -15.29 8.96
CA TRP A 50 17.24 -13.86 9.11
C TRP A 50 16.80 -13.06 7.88
N VAL A 51 17.08 -13.56 6.68
CA VAL A 51 16.68 -12.95 5.40
C VAL A 51 15.16 -12.97 5.23
N SER A 52 14.50 -14.09 5.54
CA SER A 52 13.04 -14.22 5.47
C SER A 52 12.34 -13.26 6.44
N LEU A 53 12.81 -13.15 7.68
CA LEU A 53 12.31 -12.17 8.65
C LEU A 53 12.51 -10.74 8.18
N THR A 54 13.68 -10.42 7.61
CA THR A 54 13.96 -9.08 7.08
C THR A 54 13.01 -8.72 5.93
N LEU A 55 12.76 -9.66 5.02
CA LEU A 55 11.80 -9.50 3.92
C LEU A 55 10.37 -9.28 4.43
N ILE A 56 9.95 -10.05 5.44
CA ILE A 56 8.62 -9.92 6.05
C ILE A 56 8.48 -8.55 6.72
N ILE A 57 9.45 -8.14 7.54
CA ILE A 57 9.43 -6.84 8.23
C ILE A 57 9.42 -5.69 7.21
N ALA A 58 10.24 -5.77 6.16
CA ALA A 58 10.27 -4.77 5.09
C ALA A 58 8.92 -4.69 4.34
N GLY A 59 8.30 -5.83 4.05
CA GLY A 59 6.97 -5.90 3.45
C GLY A 59 5.89 -5.25 4.34
N ILE A 60 5.87 -5.56 5.64
CA ILE A 60 4.97 -4.94 6.61
C ILE A 60 5.20 -3.43 6.70
N ALA A 61 6.45 -2.98 6.77
CA ALA A 61 6.79 -1.56 6.80
C ALA A 61 6.29 -0.84 5.53
N GLY A 62 6.44 -1.45 4.36
CA GLY A 62 5.92 -0.92 3.09
C GLY A 62 4.39 -0.78 3.07
N ILE A 63 3.67 -1.73 3.67
CA ILE A 63 2.21 -1.63 3.84
C ILE A 63 1.85 -0.50 4.80
N ILE A 64 2.51 -0.40 5.95
CA ILE A 64 2.26 0.67 6.94
C ILE A 64 2.50 2.04 6.30
N VAL A 65 3.58 2.22 5.55
CA VAL A 65 3.84 3.47 4.82
C VAL A 65 2.75 3.75 3.79
N SER A 66 2.31 2.74 3.03
CA SER A 66 1.21 2.90 2.07
C SER A 66 -0.12 3.28 2.74
N LEU A 67 -0.44 2.71 3.90
CA LEU A 67 -1.61 3.06 4.71
C LEU A 67 -1.52 4.48 5.28
N LEU A 68 -0.35 4.88 5.77
CA LEU A 68 -0.08 6.25 6.24
C LEU A 68 -0.22 7.28 5.11
N TRP A 69 0.14 6.92 3.88
CA TRP A 69 -0.05 7.75 2.69
C TRP A 69 -1.51 7.82 2.27
N LYS A 70 -2.28 6.73 2.43
CA LYS A 70 -3.74 6.73 2.21
C LYS A 70 -4.48 7.62 3.20
N LYS A 71 -4.03 7.70 4.46
CA LYS A 71 -4.58 8.63 5.47
C LYS A 71 -4.24 10.09 5.17
N ARG A 72 -3.11 10.36 4.49
CA ARG A 72 -2.69 11.67 3.98
C ARG A 72 -3.18 11.92 2.55
N ASN A 73 -4.42 11.54 2.25
CA ASN A 73 -5.07 11.87 0.99
C ASN A 73 -5.97 13.10 1.21
N PRO A 74 -5.49 14.34 1.03
CA PRO A 74 -6.29 15.57 1.14
C PRO A 74 -7.27 15.76 -0.04
N LEU A 75 -7.60 14.67 -0.74
CA LEU A 75 -8.62 14.61 -1.79
C LEU A 75 -9.88 13.88 -1.28
N ILE A 76 -9.98 13.65 0.03
CA ILE A 76 -11.27 13.49 0.72
C ILE A 76 -11.58 14.87 1.28
N ASP A 77 -11.79 15.82 0.38
CA ASP A 77 -12.52 17.05 0.67
C ASP A 77 -13.24 17.43 -0.62
N ASP A 78 -14.50 17.80 -0.46
CA ASP A 78 -15.56 18.02 -1.46
C ASP A 78 -16.12 16.71 -2.05
N THR A 79 -17.37 16.28 -1.86
CA THR A 79 -18.59 16.93 -1.39
C THR A 79 -19.63 15.82 -1.13
N ASP A 80 -19.99 15.59 0.11
CA ASP A 80 -21.32 15.06 0.44
C ASP A 80 -21.83 15.84 1.66
N HIS A 81 -22.15 17.10 1.39
CA HIS A 81 -22.82 17.99 2.33
C HIS A 81 -24.03 18.56 1.60
N ASN A 82 -25.18 17.93 1.87
CA ASN A 82 -26.54 18.48 2.02
C ASN A 82 -27.47 17.26 1.93
N ASP A 83 -27.94 16.74 3.06
CA ASP A 83 -29.15 17.24 3.75
C ASP A 83 -30.40 17.09 2.88
N ASP A 84 -30.80 15.84 2.64
CA ASP A 84 -32.18 15.53 2.25
C ASP A 84 -33.04 15.49 3.54
N THR A 85 -33.16 16.63 4.22
CA THR A 85 -34.38 16.95 4.96
C THR A 85 -35.39 17.55 3.99
N GLU A 86 -35.99 16.69 3.15
CA GLU A 86 -37.30 16.95 2.56
C GLU A 86 -38.31 15.93 3.10
N ASP A 87 -38.80 16.24 4.30
CA ASP A 87 -40.13 15.85 4.75
C ASP A 87 -41.16 16.55 3.85
N GLU A 88 -41.48 15.94 2.71
CA GLU A 88 -42.72 16.20 1.99
C GLU A 88 -43.63 14.95 2.05
N GLY A 89 -44.49 14.95 3.08
CA GLY A 89 -45.94 14.86 2.86
C GLY A 89 -46.44 13.66 2.05
N LYS A 90 -46.42 12.46 2.63
CA LYS A 90 -47.37 11.39 2.31
C LYS A 90 -48.31 11.12 3.48
N ARG A 91 -49.33 11.98 3.62
CA ARG A 91 -50.76 11.67 3.87
C ARG A 91 -51.53 12.89 4.33
#